data_AF-A0AAP1QX48-F1
#
_entry.id   AF-A0AAP1QX48-F1
#
_cell.length_a   1.000
_cell.length_b   1.000
_cell.length_c   1.000
_cell.angle_alpha   90.00
_cell.angle_beta   90.00
_cell.angle_gamma   90.00
#
_symmetry.space_group_name_H-M   'P 1'
#
loop_
_entity.id
_entity.type
_entity.pdbx_description
1 polymer ?
#
loop_
_entity_poly.entity_id
_entity_poly.type
_entity_poly.pdbx_seq_one_letter_code
_entity_poly.pdbx_strand_id
1 'polypeptide(L)'
;AKSWGGGGIYMANLFAYRATDPQEMMSQEDPIGPDNDAHLKQLAAESHKLIACWGNDGVFKARSTFVKQLLADKLYYLKLNKSGEPGHPLYIHSSTQIQPF
;
A
#
# COMPACT_ATOMS: atom_id res chain seq x y z
N ALA A 1 -5.25 4.34 13.83
CA ALA A 1 -6.13 5.51 13.67
C ALA A 1 -6.00 6.49 14.82
N LYS A 2 -6.54 6.19 16.01
CA LYS A 2 -6.61 7.14 17.13
C LYS A 2 -5.25 7.71 17.56
N SER A 3 -4.21 6.88 17.63
CA SER A 3 -2.85 7.31 17.97
C SER A 3 -2.21 8.30 16.98
N TRP A 4 -2.74 8.39 15.75
CA TRP A 4 -2.30 9.35 14.73
C TRP A 4 -3.33 10.45 14.47
N GLY A 5 -4.30 10.63 15.37
CA GLY A 5 -5.34 11.66 15.28
C GLY A 5 -6.43 11.38 14.23
N GLY A 6 -6.50 10.16 13.70
CA GLY A 6 -7.53 9.77 12.72
C GLY A 6 -8.81 9.23 13.37
N GLY A 7 -9.96 9.49 12.72
CA GLY A 7 -11.28 8.97 13.13
C GLY A 7 -11.59 7.55 12.69
N GLY A 8 -10.83 7.00 11.73
CA GLY A 8 -11.03 5.67 11.16
C GLY A 8 -9.84 5.24 10.30
N ILE A 9 -9.95 4.06 9.68
CA ILE A 9 -8.99 3.59 8.66
C ILE A 9 -9.75 3.04 7.45
N TYR A 10 -9.21 3.30 6.27
CA TYR A 10 -9.49 2.50 5.08
C TYR A 10 -8.32 1.55 4.85
N MET A 11 -8.61 0.32 4.43
CA MET A 11 -7.60 -0.65 4.02
C MET A 11 -7.84 -0.99 2.54
N ALA A 12 -6.80 -0.86 1.74
CA ALA A 12 -6.83 -1.17 0.31
C ALA A 12 -5.66 -2.10 -0.04
N ASN A 13 -5.86 -2.91 -1.07
CA ASN A 13 -4.81 -3.76 -1.61
C ASN A 13 -4.10 -3.08 -2.77
N LEU A 14 -2.84 -3.45 -2.99
CA LEU A 14 -2.07 -2.93 -4.11
C LEU A 14 -2.56 -3.49 -5.46
N PHE A 15 -3.18 -4.67 -5.43
CA PHE A 15 -3.75 -5.41 -6.56
C PHE A 15 -5.24 -5.67 -6.32
N ALA A 16 -6.04 -5.73 -7.38
CA ALA A 16 -7.48 -6.05 -7.26
C ALA A 16 -7.71 -7.52 -6.90
N TYR A 17 -6.90 -8.41 -7.49
CA TYR A 17 -6.98 -9.83 -7.15
C TYR A 17 -6.41 -10.07 -5.76
N ARG A 18 -7.17 -10.80 -4.93
CA ARG A 18 -6.82 -11.09 -3.54
C ARG A 18 -6.78 -12.59 -3.35
N ALA A 19 -5.65 -13.10 -2.88
CA ALA A 19 -5.46 -14.49 -2.50
C ALA A 19 -4.67 -14.58 -1.20
N THR A 20 -4.79 -15.73 -0.52
CA THR A 20 -3.97 -16.03 0.65
C THR A 20 -2.52 -16.30 0.24
N ASP A 21 -2.31 -16.98 -0.89
CA ASP A 21 -1.00 -17.18 -1.50
C ASP A 21 -0.74 -16.10 -2.56
N PRO A 22 0.33 -15.28 -2.41
CA PRO A 22 0.73 -14.32 -3.43
C PRO A 22 0.98 -14.94 -4.82
N GLN A 23 1.40 -16.21 -4.89
CA GLN A 23 1.65 -16.89 -6.16
C GLN A 23 0.37 -17.04 -7.01
N GLU A 24 -0.79 -17.24 -6.37
CA GLU A 24 -2.08 -17.30 -7.07
C GLU A 24 -2.46 -15.95 -7.67
N MET A 25 -2.15 -14.85 -6.99
CA MET A 25 -2.34 -13.50 -7.53
C MET A 25 -1.37 -13.23 -8.69
N MET A 26 -0.10 -13.64 -8.55
CA MET A 26 0.91 -13.43 -9.58
C MET A 26 0.66 -14.24 -10.86
N SER A 27 -0.08 -15.36 -10.76
CA SER A 27 -0.44 -16.19 -11.92
C SER A 27 -1.62 -15.66 -12.72
N GLN A 28 -2.37 -14.68 -12.22
CA GLN A 28 -3.47 -14.07 -12.96
C GLN A 28 -2.96 -13.22 -14.12
N GLU A 29 -3.75 -13.16 -15.21
CA GLU A 29 -3.44 -12.36 -16.39
C GLU A 29 -3.41 -10.86 -16.05
N ASP A 30 -4.48 -10.39 -15.39
CA ASP A 30 -4.62 -9.02 -14.88
C ASP A 30 -4.94 -8.99 -13.38
N PRO A 31 -3.94 -9.14 -12.50
CA PRO A 31 -4.15 -9.04 -11.06
C PRO A 31 -4.32 -7.60 -10.58
N ILE A 32 -3.91 -6.61 -11.38
CA ILE A 32 -4.06 -5.19 -11.04
C ILE A 32 -5.53 -4.83 -11.12
N GLY A 33 -6.22 -5.26 -12.17
CA GLY A 33 -7.63 -5.02 -12.42
C GLY A 33 -7.91 -3.61 -12.93
N PRO A 34 -8.97 -3.43 -13.74
CA PRO A 34 -9.23 -2.17 -14.45
C PRO A 34 -9.62 -1.01 -13.52
N ASP A 35 -10.29 -1.28 -12.41
CA ASP A 35 -10.86 -0.25 -11.53
C ASP A 35 -9.99 0.06 -10.29
N ASN A 36 -8.93 -0.73 -10.04
CA ASN A 36 -8.15 -0.63 -8.81
C ASN A 36 -7.51 0.75 -8.64
N ASP A 37 -7.00 1.32 -9.74
CA ASP A 37 -6.41 2.66 -9.72
C ASP A 37 -7.43 3.75 -9.40
N ALA A 38 -8.65 3.63 -9.90
CA ALA A 38 -9.72 4.57 -9.60
C ALA A 38 -10.08 4.51 -8.10
N HIS A 39 -10.18 3.30 -7.54
CA HIS A 39 -10.44 3.12 -6.11
C HIS A 39 -9.29 3.65 -5.22
N LEU A 40 -8.03 3.39 -5.58
CA LEU A 40 -6.88 3.94 -4.85
C LEU A 40 -6.89 5.47 -4.86
N LYS A 41 -7.19 6.11 -6.00
CA LYS A 41 -7.33 7.56 -6.10
C LYS A 41 -8.49 8.09 -5.25
N GLN A 42 -9.63 7.42 -5.26
CA GLN A 42 -10.78 7.84 -4.46
C GLN A 42 -10.43 7.80 -2.97
N LEU A 43 -9.85 6.70 -2.48
CA LEU A 43 -9.42 6.59 -1.08
C LEU A 43 -8.35 7.61 -0.72
N ALA A 44 -7.46 7.96 -1.65
CA ALA A 44 -6.47 9.02 -1.48
C ALA A 44 -7.09 10.42 -1.35
N ALA A 45 -8.20 10.68 -2.05
CA ALA A 45 -8.93 11.93 -1.95
C ALA A 45 -9.63 12.07 -0.58
N GLU A 46 -10.20 10.97 -0.08
CA GLU A 46 -10.92 10.93 1.20
C GLU A 46 -10.00 10.84 2.43
N SER A 47 -8.72 10.49 2.23
CA SER A 47 -7.76 10.27 3.31
C SER A 47 -6.78 11.44 3.47
N HIS A 48 -6.46 11.74 4.73
CA HIS A 48 -5.43 12.73 5.08
C HIS A 48 -4.01 12.19 4.88
N LYS A 49 -3.80 10.90 5.16
CA LYS A 49 -2.50 10.22 5.04
C LYS A 49 -2.73 8.82 4.52
N LEU A 50 -1.88 8.40 3.58
CA LEU A 50 -1.85 7.03 3.07
C LEU A 50 -0.57 6.36 3.57
N ILE A 51 -0.70 5.20 4.20
CA ILE A 51 0.45 4.48 4.74
C ILE A 51 0.65 3.22 3.92
N ALA A 52 1.75 3.18 3.17
CA ALA A 52 2.18 2.06 2.38
C ALA A 52 2.79 0.97 3.27
N CYS A 53 2.27 -0.25 3.15
CA CYS A 53 2.74 -1.42 3.91
C CYS A 53 2.64 -2.73 3.11
N TRP A 54 2.92 -2.72 1.79
CA TRP A 54 2.64 -3.85 0.90
C TRP A 54 3.74 -4.93 0.79
N GLY A 55 4.92 -4.71 1.39
CA GLY A 55 6.00 -5.69 1.39
C GLY A 55 6.73 -5.83 0.04
N ASN A 56 7.56 -6.86 -0.09
CA ASN A 56 8.43 -7.05 -1.26
C ASN A 56 7.65 -7.31 -2.55
N ASP A 57 6.55 -8.05 -2.47
CA ASP A 57 5.78 -8.48 -3.64
C ASP A 57 5.10 -7.32 -4.36
N GLY A 58 5.06 -6.13 -3.76
CA GLY A 58 4.55 -4.93 -4.40
C GLY A 58 5.31 -4.53 -5.66
N VAL A 59 6.56 -4.96 -5.84
CA VAL A 59 7.33 -4.68 -7.07
C VAL A 59 6.81 -5.44 -8.29
N PHE A 60 5.99 -6.47 -8.08
CA PHE A 60 5.44 -7.27 -9.17
C PHE A 60 4.69 -6.38 -10.17
N LYS A 61 4.96 -6.57 -11.47
CA LYS A 61 4.47 -5.72 -12.57
C LYS A 61 4.74 -4.21 -12.37
N ALA A 62 5.86 -3.86 -11.72
CA ALA A 62 6.25 -2.49 -11.37
C ALA A 62 5.18 -1.72 -10.57
N ARG A 63 4.30 -2.45 -9.86
CA ARG A 63 3.10 -1.89 -9.25
C ARG A 63 3.43 -0.89 -8.14
N SER A 64 4.40 -1.19 -7.29
CA SER A 64 4.83 -0.29 -6.22
C SER A 64 5.32 1.05 -6.77
N THR A 65 6.15 1.04 -7.81
CA THR A 65 6.64 2.25 -8.48
C THR A 65 5.50 3.10 -9.03
N PHE A 66 4.55 2.46 -9.73
CA PHE A 66 3.40 3.17 -10.28
C PHE A 66 2.55 3.82 -9.17
N VAL A 67 2.22 3.09 -8.11
CA VAL A 67 1.38 3.62 -7.02
C VAL A 67 2.12 4.70 -6.21
N LYS A 68 3.44 4.59 -6.03
CA LYS A 68 4.27 5.66 -5.43
C LYS A 68 4.15 6.96 -6.22
N GLN A 69 4.19 6.88 -7.56
CA GLN A 69 4.00 8.07 -8.43
C GLN A 69 2.56 8.58 -8.39
N LEU A 70 1.58 7.66 -8.42
CA LEU A 70 0.16 7.99 -8.42
C LEU A 70 -0.27 8.77 -7.17
N LEU A 71 0.35 8.47 -6.01
CA LEU A 71 -0.07 8.94 -4.69
C LEU A 71 1.00 9.76 -3.98
N ALA A 72 2.02 10.26 -4.70
CA ALA A 72 3.26 10.82 -4.17
C ALA A 72 3.03 11.86 -3.04
N ASP A 73 2.07 12.78 -3.21
CA ASP A 73 1.87 13.91 -2.30
C ASP A 73 1.33 13.53 -0.92
N LYS A 74 0.82 12.30 -0.75
CA LYS A 74 0.17 11.85 0.48
C LYS A 74 0.64 10.48 0.95
N LEU A 75 1.68 9.93 0.33
CA LEU A 75 2.18 8.60 0.64
C LEU A 75 3.21 8.66 1.77
N TYR A 76 3.03 7.80 2.75
CA TYR A 76 3.89 7.62 3.91
C TYR A 76 4.24 6.14 4.05
N TYR A 77 5.27 5.85 4.83
CA TYR A 77 5.61 4.49 5.25
C TYR A 77 5.98 4.48 6.73
N LEU A 78 6.01 3.29 7.33
CA LEU A 78 6.51 3.12 8.70
C LEU A 78 7.97 2.68 8.72
N LYS A 79 8.33 1.75 7.85
CA LYS A 79 9.69 1.23 7.71
C LYS A 79 9.89 0.72 6.28
N LEU A 80 11.06 0.96 5.71
CA LEU A 80 11.49 0.29 4.49
C LEU A 80 12.24 -0.99 4.83
N ASN A 81 12.04 -2.03 4.03
CA ASN A 81 12.81 -3.25 4.09
C ASN A 81 14.15 -3.09 3.33
N LYS A 82 14.94 -4.17 3.24
CA LYS A 82 16.26 -4.12 2.58
C LYS A 82 16.20 -3.85 1.07
N SER A 83 15.07 -4.10 0.41
CA SER A 83 14.87 -3.84 -1.02
C SER A 83 14.32 -2.44 -1.28
N GLY A 84 14.06 -1.63 -0.24
CA GLY A 84 13.50 -0.29 -0.38
C GLY A 84 11.96 -0.26 -0.52
N GLU A 85 11.30 -1.39 -0.27
CA GLU A 85 9.84 -1.47 -0.25
C GLU A 85 9.28 -1.26 1.18
N PRO A 86 8.06 -0.72 1.32
CA PRO A 86 7.43 -0.57 2.62
C PRO A 86 7.19 -1.92 3.29
N GLY A 87 7.67 -2.06 4.53
CA GLY A 87 7.49 -3.27 5.32
C GLY A 87 6.03 -3.59 5.60
N HIS A 88 5.71 -4.88 5.65
CA HIS A 88 4.38 -5.34 6.05
C HIS A 88 4.09 -4.94 7.51
N PRO A 89 2.89 -4.43 7.84
CA PRO A 89 2.66 -3.77 9.12
C PRO A 89 2.69 -4.75 10.30
N LEU A 90 2.46 -6.05 10.04
CA LEU A 90 2.56 -7.12 11.04
C LEU A 90 3.95 -7.21 11.71
N TYR A 91 5.00 -6.79 11.01
CA TYR A 91 6.39 -6.87 11.50
C TYR A 91 6.94 -5.53 11.98
N ILE A 92 6.07 -4.55 12.19
CA ILE A 92 6.44 -3.19 12.58
C ILE A 92 5.95 -2.93 14.00
N HIS A 93 6.83 -2.38 14.83
CA HIS A 93 6.50 -2.07 16.21
C HIS A 93 5.48 -0.93 16.28
N SER A 94 4.55 -0.99 17.23
CA SER A 94 3.45 -0.02 17.35
C SER A 94 3.91 1.42 17.61
N SER A 95 5.13 1.61 18.13
CA SER A 95 5.73 2.92 18.37
C SER A 95 6.47 3.51 17.17
N THR A 96 6.54 2.80 16.05
CA THR A 96 7.20 3.30 14.84
C THR A 96 6.47 4.53 14.31
N GLN A 97 7.24 5.59 14.05
CA GLN A 97 6.70 6.83 13.49
C GLN A 97 6.51 6.71 11.99
N ILE A 98 5.43 7.31 11.49
CA ILE A 98 5.18 7.47 10.05
C ILE A 98 6.18 8.45 9.45
N GLN A 99 6.67 8.14 8.25
CA GLN A 99 7.64 8.94 7.49
C GLN A 99 7.07 9.22 6.10
N PRO A 100 7.27 10.43 5.55
CA PRO A 100 6.88 10.71 4.16
C PRO A 100 7.71 9.83 3.21
N PHE A 101 7.09 9.40 2.11
CA PHE A 101 7.80 8.71 1.02
C PHE A 101 8.71 9.65 0.24
#